data_AF-A0A1I0LQT6-F1
#
_entry.id   AF-A0A1I0LQT6-F1
#
_cell.length_a   1.000
_cell.length_b   1.000
_cell.length_c   1.000
_cell.angle_alpha   90.00
_cell.angle_beta   90.00
_cell.angle_gamma   90.00
#
_symmetry.space_group_name_H-M   'P 1'
#
loop_
_entity.id
_entity.type
_entity.pdbx_description
1 polymer ?
#
loop_
_entity_poly.entity_id
_entity_poly.type
_entity_poly.pdbx_seq_one_letter_code
_entity_poly.pdbx_strand_id
1 'polypeptide(L)'
;MLHAYERRCAISGDRIRPVLQAAHIRPVAAGGEHRLDNGLLLRSDLHTLFDRGYLAIDPKHRLLVSPRLREEFGNGEEFYRRAGQEINVPTRPRDRPHPELLEWHLDEVFLRTYPKGTPGRSVRPLKDTGPSRPRPPPGDEHAPTCAEIFARRSPVLTHCAPPLRAAAHQKGATSPRRPLLLRVF
;
A
#
# COMPACT_ATOMS: atom_id res chain seq x y z
N MET A 1 -2.62 19.85 -13.13
CA MET A 1 -1.97 18.55 -13.42
C MET A 1 -2.41 17.93 -14.75
N LEU A 2 -3.70 17.61 -14.96
CA LEU A 2 -4.22 16.94 -16.18
C LEU A 2 -3.65 17.43 -17.52
N HIS A 3 -3.54 18.75 -17.72
CA HIS A 3 -3.01 19.32 -18.97
C HIS A 3 -1.49 19.17 -19.12
N ALA A 4 -0.72 19.25 -18.02
CA ALA A 4 0.75 19.15 -18.05
C ALA A 4 1.23 17.74 -18.42
N TYR A 5 0.44 16.72 -18.09
CA TYR A 5 0.64 15.32 -18.44
C TYR A 5 -0.19 14.88 -19.67
N GLU A 6 -0.73 15.80 -20.46
CA GLU A 6 -1.53 15.51 -21.67
C GLU A 6 -2.74 14.55 -21.45
N ARG A 7 -3.26 14.48 -20.22
CA ARG A 7 -4.27 13.49 -19.75
C ARG A 7 -3.79 12.04 -19.93
N ARG A 8 -2.50 11.79 -19.66
CA ARG A 8 -1.83 10.49 -19.73
C ARG A 8 -1.24 10.12 -18.36
N CYS A 9 -1.40 8.86 -17.93
CA CYS A 9 -0.69 8.34 -16.77
C CYS A 9 0.83 8.41 -17.01
N ALA A 10 1.58 8.96 -16.06
CA ALA A 10 3.03 9.10 -16.12
C ALA A 10 3.73 7.74 -16.33
N ILE A 11 3.34 6.72 -15.56
CA ILE A 11 3.95 5.39 -15.56
C ILE A 11 3.41 4.50 -16.70
N SER A 12 2.10 4.26 -16.78
CA SER A 12 1.56 3.28 -17.75
C SER A 12 1.41 3.82 -19.16
N GLY A 13 1.29 5.14 -19.31
CA GLY A 13 0.94 5.78 -20.56
C GLY A 13 -0.56 5.78 -20.88
N ASP A 14 -1.44 5.28 -20.00
CA ASP A 14 -2.89 5.19 -20.25
C ASP A 14 -3.57 6.56 -20.30
N ARG A 15 -4.63 6.68 -21.11
CA ARG A 15 -5.44 7.91 -21.25
C ARG A 15 -6.90 7.77 -20.75
N ILE A 16 -7.18 6.74 -19.96
CA ILE A 16 -8.51 6.44 -19.43
C ILE A 16 -8.86 7.46 -18.33
N ARG A 17 -9.39 8.61 -18.74
CA ARG A 17 -9.56 9.80 -17.88
C ARG A 17 -10.23 9.54 -16.50
N PRO A 18 -11.30 8.72 -16.37
CA PRO A 18 -11.95 8.50 -15.07
C PRO A 18 -11.08 7.86 -13.99
N VAL A 19 -10.00 7.15 -14.36
CA VAL A 19 -9.07 6.52 -13.41
C VAL A 19 -7.79 7.32 -13.21
N LEU A 20 -7.64 8.49 -13.85
CA LEU A 20 -6.48 9.35 -13.67
C LEU A 20 -6.65 10.27 -12.46
N GLN A 21 -5.67 10.23 -11.57
CA GLN A 21 -5.62 10.96 -10.30
C GLN A 21 -4.34 11.78 -10.21
N ALA A 22 -4.42 12.92 -9.53
CA ALA A 22 -3.26 13.72 -9.17
C ALA A 22 -2.66 13.17 -7.87
N ALA A 23 -1.51 12.51 -7.98
CA ALA A 23 -0.73 12.04 -6.85
C ALA A 23 0.24 13.12 -6.42
N HIS A 24 0.32 13.40 -5.11
CA HIS A 24 1.37 14.25 -4.56
C HIS A 24 2.65 13.42 -4.36
N ILE A 25 3.81 13.97 -4.70
CA ILE A 25 5.09 13.30 -4.43
C ILE A 25 5.38 13.38 -2.92
N ARG A 26 5.29 14.60 -2.37
CA ARG A 26 5.23 14.85 -0.93
C ARG A 26 3.79 15.23 -0.55
N PRO A 27 3.07 14.41 0.25
CA PRO A 27 1.72 14.72 0.68
C PRO A 27 1.62 16.03 1.47
N VAL A 28 0.47 16.69 1.40
CA VAL A 28 0.19 17.94 2.14
C VAL A 28 0.33 17.73 3.65
N ALA A 29 -0.11 16.59 4.18
CA ALA A 29 0.05 16.21 5.59
C ALA A 29 1.52 16.10 6.05
N ALA A 30 2.46 15.91 5.12
CA ALA A 30 3.91 15.89 5.36
C ALA A 30 4.59 17.24 5.02
N GLY A 31 3.83 18.31 4.77
CA GLY A 31 4.33 19.63 4.41
C GLY A 31 4.61 19.83 2.91
N GLY A 32 3.97 19.05 2.03
CA GLY A 32 4.03 19.25 0.58
C GLY A 32 3.03 20.31 0.08
N GLU A 33 3.39 21.01 -1.00
CA GLU A 33 2.55 22.07 -1.60
C GLU A 33 1.71 21.58 -2.79
N HIS A 34 0.63 22.29 -3.11
CA HIS A 34 -0.21 22.04 -4.30
C HIS A 34 0.44 22.61 -5.59
N ARG A 35 1.51 21.98 -6.04
CA ARG A 35 2.28 22.38 -7.23
C ARG A 35 2.28 21.30 -8.32
N LEU A 36 2.71 21.65 -9.53
CA LEU A 36 2.86 20.68 -10.64
C LEU A 36 4.11 19.81 -10.46
N ASP A 37 5.20 20.41 -10.01
CA ASP A 37 6.48 19.75 -9.70
C ASP A 37 6.44 18.89 -8.42
N ASN A 38 5.43 19.07 -7.56
CA ASN A 38 5.10 18.18 -6.45
C ASN A 38 4.03 17.12 -6.81
N GLY A 39 3.89 16.72 -8.08
CA GLY A 39 2.93 15.66 -8.37
C GLY A 39 3.05 14.93 -9.71
N LEU A 40 2.43 13.77 -9.73
CA LEU A 40 2.38 12.83 -10.84
C LEU A 40 0.92 12.60 -11.23
N LEU A 41 0.61 12.58 -12.53
CA LEU A 41 -0.70 12.10 -12.98
C LEU A 41 -0.65 10.57 -13.10
N LEU A 42 -1.30 9.85 -12.19
CA LEU A 42 -1.25 8.39 -12.09
C LEU A 42 -2.61 7.73 -12.31
N ARG A 43 -2.62 6.46 -12.72
CA ARG A 43 -3.81 5.61 -12.66
C ARG A 43 -4.09 5.25 -11.19
N SER A 44 -5.34 5.06 -10.79
CA SER A 44 -5.73 4.93 -9.37
C SER A 44 -5.06 3.78 -8.60
N ASP A 45 -4.76 2.67 -9.28
CA ASP A 45 -3.96 1.56 -8.75
C ASP A 45 -2.49 1.95 -8.55
N LEU A 46 -1.88 2.56 -9.56
CA LEU A 46 -0.49 3.05 -9.52
C LEU A 46 -0.30 4.15 -8.47
N HIS A 47 -1.31 5.02 -8.29
CA HIS A 47 -1.37 6.02 -7.22
C HIS A 47 -1.40 5.34 -5.85
N THR A 48 -2.29 4.36 -5.66
CA THR A 48 -2.39 3.60 -4.40
C THR A 48 -1.08 2.86 -4.07
N LEU A 49 -0.38 2.33 -5.06
CA LEU A 49 0.92 1.66 -4.87
C LEU A 49 2.06 2.65 -4.62
N PHE A 50 2.02 3.84 -5.21
CA PHE A 50 2.99 4.92 -5.00
C PHE A 50 2.89 5.53 -3.60
N ASP A 51 1.66 5.84 -3.16
CA ASP A 51 1.37 6.37 -1.81
C ASP A 51 1.74 5.38 -0.70
N ARG A 52 1.62 4.08 -0.98
CA ARG A 52 2.03 2.98 -0.08
C ARG A 52 3.51 2.62 -0.20
N GLY A 53 4.28 3.30 -1.04
CA GLY A 53 5.72 3.07 -1.19
C GLY A 53 6.13 1.79 -1.92
N TYR A 54 5.19 1.07 -2.55
CA TYR A 54 5.53 -0.08 -3.42
C TYR A 54 6.10 0.37 -4.77
N LEU A 55 5.75 1.57 -5.22
CA LEU A 55 6.35 2.23 -6.37
C LEU A 55 6.99 3.54 -5.91
N ALA A 56 8.11 3.90 -6.53
CA ALA A 56 8.70 5.23 -6.42
C ALA A 56 9.33 5.64 -7.75
N ILE A 57 9.73 6.91 -7.87
CA ILE A 57 10.38 7.45 -9.07
C ILE A 57 11.74 8.00 -8.65
N ASP A 58 12.82 7.64 -9.36
CA ASP A 58 14.15 8.17 -9.07
C ASP A 58 14.35 9.61 -9.61
N PRO A 59 15.38 10.36 -9.16
CA PRO A 59 15.65 11.72 -9.64
C PRO A 59 15.99 11.83 -11.14
N LYS A 60 16.19 10.69 -11.83
CA LYS A 60 16.35 10.58 -13.28
C LYS A 60 15.03 10.17 -13.97
N HIS A 61 13.91 10.30 -13.27
CA HIS A 61 12.54 10.02 -13.70
C HIS A 61 12.31 8.55 -14.13
N ARG A 62 12.98 7.59 -13.48
CA ARG A 62 12.77 6.14 -13.74
C ARG A 62 11.93 5.48 -12.66
N LEU A 63 11.09 4.53 -13.07
CA LEU A 63 10.26 3.75 -12.17
C LEU A 63 11.09 2.79 -11.31
N LEU A 64 10.94 2.87 -9.99
CA LEU A 64 11.40 1.87 -9.05
C LEU A 64 10.20 1.08 -8.52
N VAL A 65 10.40 -0.23 -8.34
CA VAL A 65 9.38 -1.15 -7.81
C VAL A 65 9.98 -1.85 -6.60
N SER A 66 9.34 -1.74 -5.45
CA SER A 66 9.75 -2.41 -4.22
C SER A 66 9.63 -3.93 -4.39
N PRO A 67 10.67 -4.72 -4.05
CA PRO A 67 10.54 -6.18 -3.94
C PRO A 67 9.48 -6.65 -2.95
N ARG A 68 9.12 -5.82 -1.94
CA ARG A 68 8.06 -6.14 -0.97
C ARG A 68 6.69 -6.35 -1.60
N LEU A 69 6.41 -5.77 -2.77
CA LEU A 69 5.16 -6.03 -3.50
C LEU A 69 5.02 -7.51 -3.89
N ARG A 70 6.12 -8.15 -4.31
CA ARG A 70 6.20 -9.58 -4.60
C ARG A 70 6.24 -10.41 -3.31
N GLU A 71 7.02 -9.98 -2.32
CA GLU A 71 7.21 -10.72 -1.06
C GLU A 71 5.92 -10.81 -0.23
N GLU A 72 5.10 -9.77 -0.20
CA GLU A 72 3.87 -9.72 0.61
C GLU A 72 2.62 -10.25 -0.11
N PHE A 73 2.54 -10.14 -1.44
CA PHE A 73 1.32 -10.45 -2.21
C PHE A 73 1.49 -11.50 -3.31
N GLY A 74 2.72 -11.98 -3.55
CA GLY A 74 3.00 -13.00 -4.58
C GLY A 74 2.69 -12.57 -6.02
N ASN A 75 2.56 -11.27 -6.29
CA ASN A 75 2.11 -10.73 -7.58
C ASN A 75 2.90 -9.47 -8.00
N GLY A 76 2.37 -8.73 -8.98
CA GLY A 76 2.96 -7.45 -9.44
C GLY A 76 3.96 -7.53 -10.60
N GLU A 77 4.07 -8.66 -11.30
CA GLU A 77 4.99 -8.85 -12.46
C GLU A 77 4.83 -7.80 -13.57
N GLU A 78 3.64 -7.24 -13.74
CA GLU A 78 3.39 -6.13 -14.66
C GLU A 78 4.09 -4.82 -14.30
N PHE A 79 4.36 -4.58 -13.02
CA PHE A 79 5.14 -3.43 -12.55
C PHE A 79 6.64 -3.71 -12.69
N TYR A 80 7.11 -4.92 -12.32
CA TYR A 80 8.52 -5.30 -12.47
C TYR A 80 8.98 -5.27 -13.94
N ARG A 81 8.12 -5.65 -14.90
CA ARG A 81 8.37 -5.48 -16.35
C ARG A 81 8.58 -4.02 -16.79
N ARG A 82 8.24 -3.04 -15.94
CA ARG A 82 8.43 -1.60 -16.16
C ARG A 82 9.51 -0.98 -15.26
N ALA A 83 10.10 -1.74 -14.35
CA ALA A 83 11.16 -1.24 -13.47
C ALA A 83 12.36 -0.73 -14.31
N GLY A 84 12.92 0.40 -13.90
CA GLY A 84 14.00 1.09 -14.62
C GLY A 84 13.58 1.89 -15.86
N GLN A 85 12.33 1.76 -16.34
CA GLN A 85 11.84 2.57 -17.48
C GLN A 85 11.63 4.02 -17.05
N GLU A 86 11.98 4.96 -17.95
CA GLU A 86 11.65 6.38 -17.78
C GLU A 86 10.14 6.61 -17.87
N ILE A 87 9.60 7.44 -16.97
CA ILE A 87 8.20 7.82 -16.96
C ILE A 87 7.94 8.99 -17.91
N ASN A 88 6.69 9.12 -18.35
CA ASN A 88 6.23 10.31 -19.06
C ASN A 88 6.21 11.50 -18.09
N VAL A 89 7.08 12.49 -18.32
CA VAL A 89 7.12 13.76 -17.57
C VAL A 89 6.61 14.93 -18.41
N PRO A 90 6.13 16.03 -17.79
CA PRO A 90 5.70 17.22 -18.51
C PRO A 90 6.77 17.83 -19.42
N THR A 91 6.34 18.31 -20.58
CA THR A 91 7.21 18.90 -21.61
C THR A 91 7.99 20.11 -21.08
N ARG A 92 7.34 20.94 -20.24
CA ARG A 92 7.93 22.12 -19.59
C ARG A 92 8.79 21.70 -18.40
N PRO A 93 10.11 22.00 -18.37
CA PRO A 93 11.00 21.57 -17.29
C PRO A 93 10.53 21.96 -15.87
N ARG A 94 10.01 23.17 -15.69
CA ARG A 94 9.49 23.67 -14.40
C ARG A 94 8.22 22.95 -13.89
N ASP A 95 7.52 22.24 -14.77
CA ASP A 95 6.32 21.49 -14.42
C ASP A 95 6.66 20.01 -14.11
N ARG A 96 7.94 19.60 -14.23
CA ARG A 96 8.39 18.22 -13.99
C ARG A 96 8.57 17.92 -12.50
N PRO A 97 8.44 16.64 -12.08
CA PRO A 97 8.74 16.20 -10.72
C PRO A 97 10.08 16.73 -10.20
N HIS A 98 10.05 17.49 -9.10
CA HIS A 98 11.24 18.12 -8.51
C HIS A 98 12.16 17.05 -7.88
N PRO A 99 13.48 17.06 -8.16
CA PRO A 99 14.41 16.05 -7.63
C PRO A 99 14.33 15.86 -6.12
N GLU A 100 14.36 16.94 -5.33
CA GLU A 100 14.31 16.88 -3.86
C GLU A 100 13.01 16.24 -3.33
N LEU A 101 11.89 16.36 -4.06
CA LEU A 101 10.62 15.74 -3.66
C LEU A 101 10.63 14.24 -3.97
N LEU A 102 11.26 13.85 -5.08
CA LEU A 102 11.49 12.44 -5.41
C LEU A 102 12.44 11.78 -4.41
N GLU A 103 13.51 12.46 -4.02
CA GLU A 103 14.44 12.03 -2.96
C GLU A 103 13.71 11.89 -1.61
N TRP A 104 12.88 12.88 -1.25
CA TRP A 104 12.02 12.78 -0.06
C TRP A 104 11.11 11.54 -0.09
N HIS A 105 10.48 11.23 -1.24
CA HIS A 105 9.62 10.03 -1.37
C HIS A 105 10.44 8.73 -1.27
N LEU A 106 11.62 8.68 -1.90
CA LEU A 106 12.54 7.54 -1.83
C LEU A 106 13.10 7.23 -0.44
N ASP A 107 13.14 8.25 0.41
CA ASP A 107 13.57 8.10 1.79
C ASP A 107 12.38 7.85 2.72
N GLU A 108 11.32 8.64 2.68
CA GLU A 108 10.27 8.63 3.71
C GLU A 108 9.07 7.71 3.40
N VAL A 109 8.88 7.33 2.13
CA VAL A 109 7.72 6.53 1.70
C VAL A 109 8.13 5.21 1.07
N PHE A 110 9.15 5.19 0.21
CA PHE A 110 9.51 4.00 -0.57
C PHE A 110 9.98 2.82 0.28
N LEU A 111 9.31 1.69 0.12
CA LEU A 111 9.56 0.46 0.88
C LEU A 111 10.79 -0.27 0.33
N ARG A 112 11.99 0.18 0.67
CA ARG A 112 13.23 -0.55 0.35
C ARG A 112 13.26 -1.93 1.02
N THR A 113 13.89 -2.90 0.38
CA THR A 113 14.16 -4.22 0.98
C THR A 113 15.31 -4.08 1.98
N TYR A 114 15.11 -4.63 3.18
CA TYR A 114 15.96 -4.51 4.37
C TYR A 114 15.92 -3.16 5.11
N PRO A 115 16.03 -3.17 6.45
CA PRO A 115 15.46 -2.12 7.29
C PRO A 115 16.26 -0.81 7.20
N LYS A 116 15.55 0.33 7.24
CA LYS A 116 16.18 1.56 7.74
C LYS A 116 16.72 1.25 9.15
N GLY A 117 18.03 1.31 9.31
CA GLY A 117 18.62 1.56 10.62
C GLY A 117 17.94 2.80 11.20
N THR A 118 17.53 2.72 12.46
CA THR A 118 16.69 3.71 13.15
C THR A 118 17.10 5.13 12.78
N PRO A 119 16.17 6.02 12.34
CA PRO A 119 16.53 7.36 11.89
C PRO A 119 17.29 8.06 13.01
N GLY A 120 18.52 8.49 12.70
CA GLY A 120 19.42 9.09 13.65
C GLY A 120 18.84 10.39 14.18
N ARG A 121 18.19 10.33 15.35
CA ARG A 121 18.14 11.44 16.30
C ARG A 121 19.57 11.99 16.37
N SER A 122 19.77 13.26 16.04
CA SER A 122 21.09 13.87 15.92
C SER A 122 21.92 13.63 17.18
N VAL A 123 22.85 12.67 17.09
CA VAL A 123 23.76 12.34 18.17
C VAL A 123 24.77 13.46 18.22
N ARG A 124 24.58 14.41 19.15
CA ARG A 124 25.61 15.37 19.51
C ARG A 124 26.90 14.59 19.82
N PRO A 125 28.08 15.05 19.38
CA PRO A 125 29.31 14.29 19.53
C PRO A 125 29.49 13.86 20.99
N LEU A 126 29.49 12.55 21.20
CA LEU A 126 29.72 11.94 22.50
C LEU A 126 31.18 12.23 22.87
N LYS A 127 31.40 13.04 23.91
CA LYS A 127 32.75 13.32 24.41
C LYS A 127 33.40 12.01 24.85
N ASP A 128 34.68 11.83 24.50
CA ASP A 128 35.44 10.63 24.85
C ASP A 128 35.49 10.42 26.37
N THR A 129 34.76 9.41 26.84
CA THR A 129 34.92 8.84 28.18
C THR A 129 35.43 7.41 28.04
N GLY A 130 36.56 7.12 28.68
CA GLY A 130 37.34 5.90 28.49
C GLY A 130 36.64 4.57 28.81
N PRO A 131 37.32 3.44 28.59
CA PRO A 131 36.70 2.12 28.48
C PRO A 131 36.07 1.63 29.78
N SER A 132 34.73 1.53 29.78
CA SER A 132 33.97 0.86 30.82
C SER A 132 34.01 -0.66 30.62
N ARG A 133 34.15 -1.41 31.73
CA ARG A 133 34.26 -2.89 31.74
C ARG A 133 33.01 -3.56 31.16
N PRO A 134 33.14 -4.74 30.52
CA PRO A 134 31.97 -5.50 30.04
C PRO A 134 31.07 -5.95 31.20
N ARG A 135 29.75 -5.94 30.96
CA ARG A 135 28.76 -6.55 31.87
C ARG A 135 28.75 -8.07 31.71
N PRO A 136 28.43 -8.85 32.77
CA PRO A 136 28.19 -10.28 32.65
C PRO A 136 26.92 -10.57 31.82
N PRO A 137 26.82 -11.76 31.20
CA PRO A 137 25.62 -12.17 30.46
C PRO A 137 24.42 -12.39 31.41
N PRO A 138 23.18 -12.13 30.96
CA PRO A 138 21.98 -12.53 31.68
C PRO A 138 21.84 -14.07 31.68
N GLY A 139 21.32 -14.63 32.77
CA GLY A 139 21.10 -16.07 32.93
C GLY A 139 19.87 -16.60 32.20
N ASP A 140 19.84 -17.91 31.98
CA ASP A 140 18.82 -18.62 31.18
C ASP A 140 17.44 -18.67 31.86
N GLU A 141 16.59 -17.67 31.64
CA GLU A 141 15.15 -17.78 31.92
C GLU A 141 14.45 -18.54 30.79
N HIS A 142 13.90 -19.72 31.12
CA HIS A 142 13.20 -20.58 30.17
C HIS A 142 11.96 -19.89 29.58
N ALA A 143 11.90 -19.80 28.26
CA ALA A 143 10.65 -19.52 27.56
C ALA A 143 9.71 -20.75 27.67
N PRO A 144 8.45 -20.59 28.14
CA PRO A 144 7.53 -21.71 28.27
C PRO A 144 7.17 -22.29 26.91
N THR A 145 7.00 -23.60 26.84
CA THR A 145 6.66 -24.29 25.59
C THR A 145 5.17 -24.16 25.26
N CYS A 146 4.80 -24.30 23.98
CA CYS A 146 3.43 -24.12 23.52
C CYS A 146 2.38 -25.01 24.22
N ALA A 147 2.80 -26.09 24.89
CA ALA A 147 1.93 -26.95 25.68
C ALA A 147 1.41 -26.27 26.97
N GLU A 148 2.21 -25.38 27.58
CA GLU A 148 1.91 -24.78 28.90
C GLU A 148 0.91 -23.62 28.80
N ILE A 149 0.79 -23.01 27.61
CA ILE A 149 -0.13 -21.91 27.33
C ILE A 149 -1.60 -22.40 27.33
N PHE A 150 -1.84 -23.66 26.95
CA PHE A 150 -3.21 -24.19 26.77
C PHE A 150 -3.91 -24.55 28.10
N ALA A 151 -3.17 -24.75 29.19
CA ALA A 151 -3.69 -25.20 30.48
C ALA A 151 -4.33 -24.08 31.34
N ARG A 152 -4.24 -22.80 30.94
CA ARG A 152 -4.71 -21.64 31.74
C ARG A 152 -6.10 -21.10 31.37
N ARG A 153 -6.93 -21.87 30.65
CA ARG A 153 -8.34 -21.52 30.42
C ARG A 153 -9.26 -22.24 31.43
N SER A 154 -9.56 -21.56 32.55
CA SER A 154 -10.57 -22.03 33.49
C SER A 154 -11.98 -22.07 32.87
N PRO A 155 -12.82 -23.08 33.20
CA PRO A 155 -14.19 -23.17 32.74
C PRO A 155 -15.16 -22.47 33.71
N VAL A 156 -16.21 -21.81 33.18
CA VAL A 156 -17.41 -21.45 33.97
C VAL A 156 -18.68 -21.82 33.19
N LEU A 157 -19.52 -22.60 33.88
CA LEU A 157 -20.77 -23.25 33.47
C LEU A 157 -21.96 -22.58 34.21
N THR A 158 -23.25 -22.72 33.91
CA THR A 158 -24.06 -23.11 32.71
C THR A 158 -25.52 -23.06 33.16
N HIS A 159 -26.48 -22.64 32.30
CA HIS A 159 -27.73 -23.40 32.03
C HIS A 159 -28.77 -22.61 31.20
N CYS A 160 -29.38 -23.33 30.25
CA CYS A 160 -30.83 -23.35 29.87
C CYS A 160 -31.53 -22.07 29.34
N ALA A 161 -32.60 -22.15 28.52
CA ALA A 161 -33.53 -23.26 28.20
C ALA A 161 -33.99 -23.25 26.70
N PRO A 162 -35.07 -23.93 26.23
CA PRO A 162 -34.94 -24.98 25.19
C PRO A 162 -35.84 -24.72 23.93
N PRO A 163 -36.09 -25.69 23.00
CA PRO A 163 -36.30 -25.38 21.58
C PRO A 163 -37.75 -25.41 21.07
N LEU A 164 -37.96 -24.85 19.87
CA LEU A 164 -39.17 -25.07 19.06
C LEU A 164 -38.86 -25.71 17.69
N ARG A 165 -39.72 -26.68 17.36
CA ARG A 165 -39.62 -27.74 16.33
C ARG A 165 -39.27 -27.29 14.90
N ALA A 166 -38.65 -28.23 14.18
CA ALA A 166 -38.58 -28.24 12.72
C ALA A 166 -39.87 -28.76 12.06
N ALA A 167 -40.10 -28.37 10.80
CA ALA A 167 -40.94 -29.06 9.84
C ALA A 167 -40.27 -28.99 8.44
N ALA A 168 -40.39 -30.05 7.66
CA ALA A 168 -39.64 -30.23 6.40
C ALA A 168 -40.52 -30.03 5.15
N HIS A 169 -39.86 -29.94 3.98
CA HIS A 169 -40.32 -30.34 2.63
C HIS A 169 -41.80 -30.05 2.22
N GLN A 170 -42.08 -29.49 1.03
CA GLN A 170 -41.84 -30.20 -0.23
C GLN A 170 -41.98 -29.35 -1.51
N LYS A 171 -41.57 -29.98 -2.62
CA LYS A 171 -41.56 -29.57 -4.03
C LYS A 171 -42.91 -29.04 -4.57
N GLY A 172 -42.84 -28.17 -5.59
CA GLY A 172 -43.98 -27.87 -6.47
C GLY A 172 -43.55 -27.03 -7.68
N ALA A 173 -43.51 -27.63 -8.87
CA ALA A 173 -43.25 -26.93 -10.13
C ALA A 173 -44.52 -26.86 -10.97
N THR A 174 -44.86 -25.69 -11.52
CA THR A 174 -45.70 -25.55 -12.73
C THR A 174 -45.65 -24.12 -13.30
N SER A 175 -45.05 -23.99 -14.49
CA SER A 175 -45.51 -23.07 -15.55
C SER A 175 -46.72 -23.75 -16.26
N PRO A 176 -47.61 -23.11 -17.07
CA PRO A 176 -47.49 -21.78 -17.72
C PRO A 176 -48.78 -20.93 -17.76
N ARG A 177 -48.70 -19.71 -18.37
CA ARG A 177 -49.55 -19.24 -19.51
C ARG A 177 -49.51 -17.70 -19.74
N ARG A 178 -49.18 -17.29 -20.98
CA ARG A 178 -49.67 -16.09 -21.72
C ARG A 178 -51.06 -16.42 -22.35
N PRO A 179 -51.88 -15.53 -22.96
CA PRO A 179 -51.69 -14.18 -23.58
C PRO A 179 -52.38 -13.05 -22.75
N LEU A 180 -52.69 -11.81 -23.19
CA LEU A 180 -52.65 -11.04 -24.46
C LEU A 180 -51.62 -9.86 -24.39
N LEU A 181 -51.32 -9.00 -25.38
CA LEU A 181 -51.93 -8.47 -26.63
C LEU A 181 -52.83 -7.21 -26.46
N LEU A 182 -52.23 -6.01 -26.57
CA LEU A 182 -52.76 -4.94 -27.44
C LEU A 182 -51.65 -3.98 -27.91
N ARG A 183 -51.56 -3.76 -29.23
CA ARG A 183 -50.82 -2.65 -29.87
C ARG A 183 -51.79 -1.48 -30.05
N VAL A 184 -51.38 -0.24 -29.77
CA VAL A 184 -51.89 0.96 -30.47
C VAL A 184 -50.76 2.01 -30.50
N PHE A 185 -50.38 2.43 -31.72
CA PHE A 185 -49.45 3.51 -32.13
C PHE A 185 -48.06 3.59 -31.47
#